data_AF-R8BJ97-F1
#
_entry.id   AF-R8BJ97-F1
#
_cell.length_a   1.000
_cell.length_b   1.000
_cell.length_c   1.000
_cell.angle_alpha   90.00
_cell.angle_beta   90.00
_cell.angle_gamma   90.00
#
_symmetry.space_group_name_H-M   'P 1'
#
loop_
_entity.id
_entity.type
_entity.pdbx_description
1 polymer ?
#
loop_
_entity_poly.entity_id
_entity_poly.type
_entity_poly.pdbx_seq_one_letter_code
_entity_poly.pdbx_strand_id
1 'polypeptide(L)'
;MPKNCSADINAVINYVDNTLLHGARKEKQTLKDKFMLGNLEDADFAGALENGPWTWQANQFNSFQTGGKSNYAFCDYIEGVWPNSTNEIPGAEGVGLVKALENYAKHFKEIDLPYCAPPVQIISVTRLVSAEYGRKQCGLFFKDHFGLSEGKTAASVDKYTGSWETPKVKRMMLVNGQYDPWRFATVASDFRPGSPLQSAAEVPTFVVPGGFHGSDHSGANWAVNPELQAIVNQEVAIVKKWVAEFNKGCRRRVKRTIGRISLSI
;
A
#
# COMPACT_ATOMS: atom_id res chain seq x y z
N MET A 1 -4.19 -8.48 -7.21
CA MET A 1 -5.53 -9.09 -7.05
C MET A 1 -5.82 -10.02 -8.24
N PRO A 2 -6.48 -11.18 -8.04
CA PRO A 2 -7.00 -12.02 -9.13
C PRO A 2 -7.91 -11.26 -10.10
N LYS A 3 -7.96 -11.67 -11.38
CA LYS A 3 -8.72 -10.96 -12.42
C LYS A 3 -10.22 -10.89 -12.11
N ASN A 4 -10.81 -12.03 -11.73
CA ASN A 4 -12.21 -12.13 -11.33
C ASN A 4 -12.56 -11.15 -10.20
N CYS A 5 -11.79 -11.22 -9.10
CA CYS A 5 -11.99 -10.34 -7.94
C CYS A 5 -11.82 -8.87 -8.30
N SER A 6 -10.82 -8.53 -9.12
CA SER A 6 -10.62 -7.14 -9.54
C SER A 6 -11.74 -6.62 -10.45
N ALA A 7 -12.34 -7.46 -11.30
CA ALA A 7 -13.46 -7.07 -12.15
C ALA A 7 -14.69 -6.73 -11.29
N ASP A 8 -15.01 -7.60 -10.33
CA ASP A 8 -16.15 -7.42 -9.43
C ASP A 8 -15.97 -6.26 -8.47
N ILE A 9 -14.79 -6.10 -7.86
CA ILE A 9 -14.50 -4.97 -6.99
C ILE A 9 -14.61 -3.64 -7.73
N ASN A 10 -14.07 -3.55 -8.95
CA ASN A 10 -14.23 -2.34 -9.77
C ASN A 10 -15.71 -2.06 -10.08
N ALA A 11 -16.52 -3.09 -10.36
CA ALA A 11 -17.95 -2.93 -10.58
C ALA A 11 -18.67 -2.42 -9.32
N VAL A 12 -18.39 -3.01 -8.16
CA VAL A 12 -18.97 -2.61 -6.87
C VAL A 12 -18.58 -1.18 -6.51
N ILE A 13 -17.29 -0.83 -6.64
CA ILE A 13 -16.78 0.52 -6.39
C ILE A 13 -17.51 1.55 -7.25
N ASN A 14 -17.62 1.30 -8.56
CA ASN A 14 -18.29 2.21 -9.48
C ASN A 14 -19.77 2.39 -9.12
N TYR A 15 -20.45 1.31 -8.70
CA TYR A 15 -21.83 1.39 -8.24
C TYR A 15 -21.98 2.17 -6.93
N VAL A 16 -21.11 1.91 -5.95
CA VAL A 16 -21.09 2.62 -4.66
C VAL A 16 -20.85 4.11 -4.89
N ASP A 17 -19.83 4.47 -5.65
CA ASP A 17 -19.50 5.85 -5.96
C ASP A 17 -20.66 6.56 -6.66
N ASN A 18 -21.23 5.96 -7.70
CA ASN A 18 -22.34 6.56 -8.44
C ASN A 18 -23.58 6.76 -7.54
N THR A 19 -23.88 5.78 -6.68
CA THR A 19 -25.01 5.86 -5.73
C THR A 19 -24.79 6.97 -4.69
N LEU A 20 -23.59 7.05 -4.11
CA LEU A 20 -23.27 8.04 -3.08
C LEU A 20 -23.12 9.46 -3.65
N LEU A 21 -22.64 9.62 -4.89
CA LEU A 21 -22.48 10.93 -5.51
C LEU A 21 -23.78 11.45 -6.16
N HIS A 22 -24.61 10.58 -6.73
CA HIS A 22 -25.72 10.99 -7.59
C HIS A 22 -27.09 10.40 -7.21
N GLY A 23 -27.13 9.39 -6.34
CA GLY A 23 -28.37 8.71 -5.95
C GLY A 23 -29.26 9.54 -5.03
N ALA A 24 -30.55 9.19 -5.03
CA ALA A 24 -31.53 9.75 -4.09
C ALA A 24 -31.23 9.29 -2.65
N ARG A 25 -31.71 10.07 -1.66
CA ARG A 25 -31.50 9.77 -0.23
C ARG A 25 -31.89 8.34 0.15
N LYS A 26 -32.97 7.81 -0.41
CA LYS A 26 -33.44 6.45 -0.14
C LYS A 26 -32.50 5.38 -0.70
N GLU A 27 -31.91 5.62 -1.87
CA GLU A 27 -30.96 4.70 -2.51
C GLU A 27 -29.66 4.64 -1.71
N LYS A 28 -29.13 5.81 -1.31
CA LYS A 28 -27.97 5.92 -0.41
C LYS A 28 -28.23 5.19 0.90
N GLN A 29 -29.40 5.41 1.51
CA GLN A 29 -29.78 4.75 2.76
C GLN A 29 -29.82 3.21 2.59
N THR A 30 -30.47 2.74 1.52
CA THR A 30 -30.58 1.31 1.21
C THR A 30 -29.20 0.66 1.03
N LEU A 31 -28.28 1.35 0.34
CA LEU A 31 -26.91 0.90 0.19
C LEU A 31 -26.19 0.81 1.54
N LYS A 32 -26.23 1.87 2.36
CA LYS A 32 -25.57 1.89 3.67
C LYS A 32 -26.13 0.85 4.64
N ASP A 33 -27.46 0.68 4.65
CA ASP A 33 -28.14 -0.28 5.52
C ASP A 33 -27.71 -1.72 5.21
N LYS A 34 -27.39 -2.04 3.94
CA LYS A 34 -26.88 -3.34 3.52
C LYS A 34 -25.60 -3.74 4.27
N PHE A 35 -24.76 -2.76 4.61
CA PHE A 35 -23.51 -2.92 5.35
C PHE A 35 -23.67 -2.67 6.87
N MET A 36 -24.89 -2.44 7.36
CA MET A 36 -25.17 -2.03 8.76
C MET A 36 -24.57 -0.67 9.15
N LEU A 37 -24.36 0.20 8.16
CA LEU A 37 -23.74 1.52 8.32
C LEU A 37 -24.70 2.68 8.00
N GLY A 38 -26.02 2.43 8.13
CA GLY A 38 -27.08 3.37 7.77
C GLY A 38 -26.96 4.77 8.40
N ASN A 39 -26.33 4.87 9.56
CA ASN A 39 -26.20 6.12 10.32
C ASN A 39 -24.99 6.97 9.90
N LEU A 40 -24.12 6.47 9.03
CA LEU A 40 -22.90 7.17 8.63
C LEU A 40 -23.17 8.22 7.55
N GLU A 41 -22.33 9.26 7.51
CA GLU A 41 -22.21 10.15 6.35
C GLU A 41 -21.77 9.34 5.12
N ASP A 42 -22.00 9.87 3.91
CA ASP A 42 -21.64 9.17 2.67
C ASP A 42 -20.14 8.85 2.60
N ALA A 43 -19.28 9.78 3.02
CA ALA A 43 -17.84 9.61 3.01
C ALA A 43 -17.33 8.65 4.10
N ASP A 44 -17.94 8.67 5.28
CA ASP A 44 -17.60 7.74 6.38
C ASP A 44 -17.96 6.30 6.01
N PHE A 45 -19.14 6.11 5.41
CA PHE A 45 -19.56 4.81 4.85
C PHE A 45 -18.56 4.32 3.79
N ALA A 46 -18.20 5.19 2.86
CA ALA A 46 -17.26 4.86 1.80
C ALA A 46 -15.87 4.49 2.37
N GLY A 47 -15.40 5.23 3.38
CA GLY A 47 -14.15 4.95 4.09
C GLY A 47 -14.15 3.62 4.84
N ALA A 48 -15.30 3.19 5.37
CA ALA A 48 -15.40 1.88 6.03
C ALA A 48 -15.18 0.71 5.07
N LEU A 49 -15.49 0.88 3.78
CA LEU A 49 -15.31 -0.19 2.79
C LEU A 49 -13.83 -0.42 2.44
N GLU A 50 -12.93 0.54 2.67
CA GLU A 50 -11.51 0.42 2.29
C GLU A 50 -10.79 -0.79 2.89
N ASN A 51 -11.20 -1.24 4.07
CA ASN A 51 -10.52 -2.28 4.85
C ASN A 51 -10.33 -3.60 4.08
N GLY A 52 -11.34 -4.07 3.33
CA GLY A 52 -11.25 -5.30 2.56
C GLY A 52 -10.15 -5.21 1.48
N PRO A 53 -10.27 -4.29 0.51
CA PRO A 53 -9.25 -4.08 -0.52
C PRO A 53 -7.87 -3.69 0.01
N TRP A 54 -7.79 -2.97 1.14
CA TRP A 54 -6.55 -2.56 1.80
C TRP A 54 -5.62 -3.74 2.13
N THR A 55 -6.20 -4.93 2.38
CA THR A 55 -5.44 -6.16 2.61
C THR A 55 -4.55 -6.59 1.42
N TRP A 56 -4.72 -6.02 0.22
CA TRP A 56 -3.86 -6.31 -0.92
C TRP A 56 -2.39 -6.05 -0.62
N GLN A 57 -2.06 -4.95 0.08
CA GLN A 57 -0.67 -4.68 0.41
C GLN A 57 -0.07 -5.71 1.39
N ALA A 58 -0.91 -6.43 2.14
CA ALA A 58 -0.48 -7.43 3.10
C ALA A 58 -0.19 -8.80 2.45
N ASN A 59 -0.45 -8.96 1.15
CA ASN A 59 -0.02 -10.15 0.43
C ASN A 59 1.50 -10.29 0.45
N GLN A 60 1.97 -11.52 0.52
CA GLN A 60 3.38 -11.90 0.56
C GLN A 60 3.56 -13.26 -0.11
N PHE A 61 4.79 -13.59 -0.49
CA PHE A 61 5.09 -14.90 -1.10
C PHE A 61 4.76 -16.07 -0.17
N ASN A 62 4.92 -15.87 1.13
CA ASN A 62 4.58 -16.86 2.15
C ASN A 62 3.12 -16.81 2.61
N SER A 63 2.28 -15.90 2.10
CA SER A 63 0.88 -15.74 2.57
C SER A 63 0.05 -17.00 2.41
N PHE A 64 0.37 -17.83 1.41
CA PHE A 64 -0.28 -19.12 1.19
C PHE A 64 0.09 -20.17 2.25
N GLN A 65 1.21 -20.00 2.96
CA GLN A 65 1.67 -20.90 4.02
C GLN A 65 1.08 -20.54 5.39
N THR A 66 0.63 -19.30 5.58
CA THR A 66 0.11 -18.79 6.86
C THR A 66 -1.42 -18.80 6.97
N GLY A 67 -2.12 -19.55 6.11
CA GLY A 67 -3.54 -19.83 6.28
C GLY A 67 -4.47 -18.61 6.12
N GLY A 68 -4.26 -17.78 5.10
CA GLY A 68 -5.36 -16.94 4.58
C GLY A 68 -5.55 -15.55 5.21
N LYS A 69 -4.59 -14.99 5.96
CA LYS A 69 -4.60 -13.54 6.27
C LYS A 69 -4.10 -12.71 5.10
N SER A 70 -4.80 -12.79 3.98
CA SER A 70 -4.38 -12.25 2.69
C SER A 70 -5.60 -11.73 1.95
N ASN A 71 -5.37 -10.80 1.01
CA ASN A 71 -6.37 -10.34 0.07
C ASN A 71 -7.07 -11.46 -0.71
N TYR A 72 -6.48 -12.66 -0.79
CA TYR A 72 -7.17 -13.83 -1.33
C TYR A 72 -8.41 -14.20 -0.52
N ALA A 73 -8.39 -14.11 0.82
CA ALA A 73 -9.58 -14.39 1.62
C ALA A 73 -10.69 -13.34 1.40
N PHE A 74 -10.31 -12.07 1.22
CA PHE A 74 -11.27 -11.04 0.80
C PHE A 74 -11.87 -11.37 -0.56
N CYS A 75 -11.02 -11.75 -1.53
CA CYS A 75 -11.48 -12.16 -2.86
C CYS A 75 -12.36 -13.41 -2.82
N ASP A 76 -12.06 -14.39 -1.98
CA ASP A 76 -12.89 -15.58 -1.81
C ASP A 76 -14.30 -15.18 -1.35
N TYR A 77 -14.42 -14.17 -0.48
CA TYR A 77 -15.71 -13.61 -0.15
C TYR A 77 -16.40 -13.00 -1.37
N ILE A 78 -15.75 -12.07 -2.07
CA ILE A 78 -16.30 -11.36 -3.24
C ILE A 78 -16.80 -12.32 -4.32
N GLU A 79 -16.03 -13.38 -4.57
CA GLU A 79 -16.31 -14.40 -5.58
C GLU A 79 -17.32 -15.46 -5.11
N GLY A 80 -17.77 -15.40 -3.85
CA GLY A 80 -18.73 -16.34 -3.30
C GLY A 80 -18.14 -17.69 -2.88
N VAL A 81 -16.81 -17.79 -2.78
CA VAL A 81 -16.05 -19.02 -2.49
C VAL A 81 -15.34 -18.96 -1.12
N TRP A 82 -15.88 -18.19 -0.18
CA TRP A 82 -15.40 -18.11 1.21
C TRP A 82 -15.32 -19.50 1.90
N PRO A 83 -14.62 -19.62 3.05
CA PRO A 83 -14.46 -20.91 3.73
C PRO A 83 -15.79 -21.66 3.96
N ASN A 84 -15.83 -22.93 3.56
CA ASN A 84 -17.01 -23.81 3.59
C ASN A 84 -18.11 -23.49 2.55
N SER A 85 -17.86 -22.59 1.61
CA SER A 85 -18.71 -22.47 0.41
C SER A 85 -18.56 -23.70 -0.48
N THR A 86 -19.64 -24.10 -1.15
CA THR A 86 -19.64 -25.15 -2.18
C THR A 86 -19.61 -24.57 -3.60
N ASN A 87 -19.46 -23.26 -3.74
CA ASN A 87 -19.45 -22.59 -5.04
C ASN A 87 -18.12 -22.86 -5.77
N GLU A 88 -18.21 -22.95 -7.09
CA GLU A 88 -17.03 -23.05 -7.95
C GLU A 88 -16.34 -21.69 -8.08
N ILE A 89 -15.02 -21.71 -8.28
CA ILE A 89 -14.23 -20.50 -8.52
C ILE A 89 -14.67 -19.88 -9.87
N PRO A 90 -15.17 -18.64 -9.88
CA PRO A 90 -15.63 -17.99 -11.10
C PRO A 90 -14.52 -17.76 -12.11
N GLY A 91 -14.89 -17.63 -13.39
CA GLY A 91 -13.99 -17.24 -14.47
C GLY A 91 -13.52 -15.78 -14.33
N ALA A 92 -12.68 -15.32 -15.26
CA ALA A 92 -12.03 -14.00 -15.18
C ALA A 92 -12.98 -12.78 -15.07
N GLU A 93 -14.26 -12.94 -15.41
CA GLU A 93 -15.30 -11.90 -15.31
C GLU A 93 -15.94 -11.81 -13.91
N GLY A 94 -15.67 -12.75 -13.01
CA GLY A 94 -16.24 -12.78 -11.66
C GLY A 94 -17.70 -13.24 -11.60
N VAL A 95 -18.37 -12.90 -10.50
CA VAL A 95 -19.79 -13.20 -10.23
C VAL A 95 -20.75 -12.07 -10.66
N GLY A 96 -20.21 -10.90 -11.01
CA GLY A 96 -20.94 -9.71 -11.42
C GLY A 96 -21.43 -8.86 -10.24
N LEU A 97 -21.72 -7.58 -10.53
CA LEU A 97 -22.05 -6.54 -9.54
C LEU A 97 -23.03 -6.97 -8.45
N VAL A 98 -24.18 -7.55 -8.83
CA VAL A 98 -25.25 -7.85 -7.86
C VAL A 98 -24.78 -8.86 -6.81
N LYS A 99 -24.12 -9.94 -7.25
CA LYS A 99 -23.59 -10.96 -6.34
C LYS A 99 -22.39 -10.42 -5.56
N ALA A 100 -21.47 -9.74 -6.24
CA ALA A 100 -20.29 -9.16 -5.63
C ALA A 100 -20.64 -8.16 -4.51
N LEU A 101 -21.68 -7.33 -4.69
CA LEU A 101 -22.14 -6.38 -3.68
C LEU A 101 -22.72 -7.07 -2.44
N GLU A 102 -23.53 -8.13 -2.61
CA GLU A 102 -24.04 -8.92 -1.49
C GLU A 102 -22.91 -9.64 -0.75
N ASN A 103 -21.97 -10.20 -1.51
CA ASN A 103 -20.80 -10.90 -1.01
C ASN A 103 -19.86 -9.96 -0.23
N TYR A 104 -19.67 -8.74 -0.70
CA TYR A 104 -18.91 -7.72 0.02
C TYR A 104 -19.63 -7.30 1.30
N ALA A 105 -20.95 -7.06 1.25
CA ALA A 105 -21.70 -6.76 2.46
C ALA A 105 -21.59 -7.90 3.50
N LYS A 106 -21.57 -9.16 3.05
CA LYS A 106 -21.30 -10.32 3.90
C LYS A 106 -19.90 -10.28 4.49
N HIS A 107 -18.84 -10.08 3.69
CA HIS A 107 -17.47 -9.90 4.19
C HIS A 107 -17.41 -8.82 5.25
N PHE A 108 -17.97 -7.65 4.96
CA PHE A 108 -17.96 -6.53 5.87
C PHE A 108 -18.61 -6.89 7.21
N LYS A 109 -19.79 -7.54 7.20
CA LYS A 109 -20.50 -7.91 8.43
C LYS A 109 -19.78 -8.99 9.25
N GLU A 110 -19.10 -9.93 8.59
CA GLU A 110 -18.47 -11.08 9.27
C GLU A 110 -17.01 -10.81 9.67
N ILE A 111 -16.31 -10.00 8.88
CA ILE A 111 -14.88 -9.76 9.01
C ILE A 111 -14.65 -8.34 9.52
N ASP A 112 -15.07 -7.30 8.78
CA ASP A 112 -14.66 -5.93 9.10
C ASP A 112 -15.39 -5.34 10.33
N LEU A 113 -16.70 -5.57 10.42
CA LEU A 113 -17.59 -4.99 11.43
C LEU A 113 -17.23 -5.44 12.86
N PRO A 114 -16.95 -6.74 13.14
CA PRO A 114 -16.57 -7.17 14.49
C PRO A 114 -15.25 -6.58 15.00
N TYR A 115 -14.29 -6.30 14.11
CA TYR A 115 -12.98 -5.78 14.51
C TYR A 115 -12.94 -4.26 14.65
N CYS A 116 -14.00 -3.54 14.26
CA CYS A 116 -14.14 -2.08 14.36
C CYS A 116 -12.82 -1.36 14.03
N ALA A 117 -12.17 -1.78 12.94
CA ALA A 117 -10.86 -1.28 12.56
C ALA A 117 -11.02 0.16 12.08
N PRO A 118 -10.35 1.16 12.70
CA PRO A 118 -10.38 2.52 12.19
C PRO A 118 -9.85 2.51 10.75
N PRO A 119 -10.45 3.28 9.82
CA PRO A 119 -9.99 3.34 8.44
C PRO A 119 -8.51 3.75 8.42
N VAL A 120 -7.64 2.83 7.99
CA VAL A 120 -6.21 3.09 7.82
C VAL A 120 -5.98 3.54 6.38
N GLN A 121 -5.14 4.56 6.25
CA GLN A 121 -5.12 5.56 5.19
C GLN A 121 -4.71 5.07 3.78
N ILE A 122 -5.59 5.32 2.79
CA ILE A 122 -5.39 5.61 1.35
C ILE A 122 -4.73 4.50 0.50
N ILE A 123 -5.49 3.43 0.25
CA ILE A 123 -5.57 2.85 -1.11
C ILE A 123 -7.00 3.16 -1.55
N SER A 124 -7.17 4.28 -2.28
CA SER A 124 -8.48 4.83 -2.62
C SER A 124 -9.30 3.84 -3.45
N VAL A 125 -10.27 3.19 -2.82
CA VAL A 125 -11.26 2.35 -3.53
C VAL A 125 -12.56 3.08 -3.82
N THR A 126 -12.73 4.31 -3.37
CA THR A 126 -13.95 5.11 -3.58
C THR A 126 -13.60 6.57 -3.77
N ARG A 127 -14.31 7.24 -4.69
CA ARG A 127 -14.12 8.67 -4.98
C ARG A 127 -14.49 9.57 -3.81
N LEU A 128 -15.24 9.08 -2.82
CA LEU A 128 -15.60 9.87 -1.64
C LEU A 128 -14.48 9.93 -0.59
N VAL A 129 -13.59 8.94 -0.53
CA VAL A 129 -12.37 9.00 0.29
C VAL A 129 -11.32 9.82 -0.43
N SER A 130 -11.60 11.11 -0.50
CA SER A 130 -10.76 12.09 -1.18
C SER A 130 -9.70 12.66 -0.23
N ALA A 131 -8.73 13.38 -0.80
CA ALA A 131 -7.81 14.18 -0.01
C ALA A 131 -8.55 15.18 0.90
N GLU A 132 -9.72 15.69 0.50
CA GLU A 132 -10.53 16.58 1.33
C GLU A 132 -11.10 15.86 2.55
N TYR A 133 -11.62 14.63 2.37
CA TYR A 133 -12.09 13.79 3.47
C TYR A 133 -10.98 13.57 4.51
N GLY A 134 -9.77 13.19 4.06
CA GLY A 134 -8.62 13.02 4.95
C GLY A 134 -8.21 14.32 5.67
N ARG A 135 -8.27 15.47 4.99
CA ARG A 135 -7.95 16.79 5.59
C ARG A 135 -8.91 17.18 6.70
N LYS A 136 -10.20 16.84 6.58
CA LYS A 136 -11.21 17.12 7.62
C LYS A 136 -10.87 16.41 8.93
N GLN A 137 -10.29 15.21 8.86
CA GLN A 137 -9.89 14.46 10.05
C GLN A 137 -8.73 15.11 10.82
N CYS A 138 -7.84 15.85 10.15
CA CYS A 138 -6.69 16.47 10.81
C CYS A 138 -7.11 17.42 11.96
N GLY A 139 -8.16 18.23 11.76
CA GLY A 139 -8.67 19.12 12.79
C GLY A 139 -9.32 18.37 13.96
N LEU A 140 -9.91 17.21 13.70
CA LEU A 140 -10.50 16.36 14.75
C LEU A 140 -9.42 15.72 15.63
N PHE A 141 -8.33 15.24 15.02
CA PHE A 141 -7.25 14.56 15.75
C PHE A 141 -6.25 15.51 16.42
N PHE A 142 -5.87 16.58 15.70
CA PHE A 142 -4.72 17.41 16.07
C PHE A 142 -5.09 18.87 16.39
N LYS A 143 -6.39 19.21 16.38
CA LYS A 143 -6.88 20.59 16.51
C LYS A 143 -6.16 21.49 15.50
N ASP A 144 -5.37 22.46 15.95
CA ASP A 144 -4.65 23.41 15.07
C ASP A 144 -3.14 23.09 14.97
N HIS A 145 -2.68 21.91 15.40
CA HIS A 145 -1.26 21.54 15.40
C HIS A 145 -0.92 20.55 14.29
N PHE A 146 -1.07 20.97 13.04
CA PHE A 146 -0.76 20.12 11.87
C PHE A 146 -0.32 20.93 10.66
N GLY A 147 0.51 20.36 9.80
CA GLY A 147 1.19 21.10 8.72
C GLY A 147 0.27 21.88 7.78
N LEU A 148 -0.95 21.41 7.49
CA LEU A 148 -1.89 22.12 6.63
C LEU A 148 -2.39 23.42 7.28
N SER A 149 -2.56 23.47 8.60
CA SER A 149 -2.89 24.71 9.32
C SER A 149 -1.76 25.74 9.28
N GLU A 150 -0.52 25.27 9.10
CA GLU A 150 0.67 26.10 8.90
C GLU A 150 0.91 26.46 7.41
N GLY A 151 -0.02 26.13 6.51
CA GLY A 151 0.10 26.39 5.08
C GLY A 151 1.02 25.43 4.31
N LYS A 152 1.45 24.31 4.90
CA LYS A 152 2.17 23.25 4.18
C LYS A 152 1.21 22.56 3.19
N THR A 153 1.73 22.25 2.00
CA THR A 153 0.97 21.60 0.92
C THR A 153 1.70 20.37 0.40
N ALA A 154 1.02 19.52 -0.39
CA ALA A 154 1.68 18.42 -1.09
C ALA A 154 2.88 18.93 -1.92
N ALA A 155 2.71 20.04 -2.64
CA ALA A 155 3.78 20.68 -3.40
C ALA A 155 4.98 21.11 -2.54
N SER A 156 4.75 21.48 -1.27
CA SER A 156 5.86 21.79 -0.34
C SER A 156 6.68 20.54 0.01
N VAL A 157 6.01 19.39 0.15
CA VAL A 157 6.67 18.09 0.36
C VAL A 157 7.38 17.66 -0.91
N ASP A 158 6.74 17.75 -2.07
CA ASP A 158 7.33 17.41 -3.38
C ASP A 158 8.59 18.22 -3.65
N LYS A 159 8.56 19.52 -3.36
CA LYS A 159 9.73 20.39 -3.47
C LYS A 159 10.87 19.98 -2.53
N TYR A 160 10.54 19.53 -1.33
CA TYR A 160 11.53 19.11 -0.34
C TYR A 160 12.14 17.74 -0.67
N THR A 161 11.33 16.78 -1.11
CA THR A 161 11.75 15.40 -1.39
C THR A 161 12.30 15.22 -2.79
N GLY A 162 11.97 16.12 -3.73
CA GLY A 162 12.21 15.94 -5.15
C GLY A 162 11.14 15.07 -5.84
N SER A 163 10.11 14.61 -5.12
CA SER A 163 9.01 13.81 -5.65
C SER A 163 9.52 12.60 -6.48
N TRP A 164 9.13 12.50 -7.76
CA TRP A 164 9.57 11.44 -8.67
C TRP A 164 10.94 11.66 -9.33
N GLU A 165 11.69 12.69 -8.96
CA GLU A 165 13.06 12.86 -9.42
C GLU A 165 13.99 11.78 -8.86
N THR A 166 15.08 11.49 -9.56
CA THR A 166 16.11 10.58 -9.04
C THR A 166 16.69 11.18 -7.75
N PRO A 167 16.64 10.47 -6.61
CA PRO A 167 17.14 11.00 -5.34
C PRO A 167 18.63 11.35 -5.43
N LYS A 168 18.99 12.55 -4.98
CA LYS A 168 20.39 13.03 -4.96
C LYS A 168 21.11 12.72 -3.64
N VAL A 169 20.60 11.76 -2.88
CA VAL A 169 21.14 11.35 -1.58
C VAL A 169 22.13 10.20 -1.75
N LYS A 170 23.10 10.10 -0.84
CA LYS A 170 24.08 9.01 -0.85
C LYS A 170 23.57 7.87 0.02
N ARG A 171 23.84 6.63 -0.41
CA ARG A 171 23.51 5.40 0.34
C ARG A 171 22.00 5.21 0.55
N MET A 172 21.24 5.46 -0.52
CA MET A 172 19.83 5.14 -0.58
C MET A 172 19.63 4.03 -1.62
N MET A 173 18.87 3.02 -1.24
CA MET A 173 18.44 1.93 -2.09
C MET A 173 16.91 1.91 -2.09
N LEU A 174 16.31 1.67 -3.24
CA LEU A 174 14.88 1.73 -3.44
C LEU A 174 14.38 0.38 -3.91
N VAL A 175 13.59 -0.31 -3.08
CA VAL A 175 13.06 -1.63 -3.39
C VAL A 175 11.54 -1.53 -3.42
N ASN A 176 10.93 -2.08 -4.48
CA ASN A 176 9.48 -2.09 -4.66
C ASN A 176 9.03 -3.50 -5.04
N GLY A 177 7.81 -3.89 -4.66
CA GLY A 177 7.16 -5.07 -5.20
C GLY A 177 6.49 -4.77 -6.55
N GLN A 178 6.54 -5.72 -7.50
CA GLN A 178 5.83 -5.58 -8.78
C GLN A 178 4.32 -5.35 -8.61
N TYR A 179 3.71 -6.01 -7.63
CA TYR A 179 2.29 -5.96 -7.30
C TYR A 179 1.99 -5.17 -6.02
N ASP A 180 2.96 -4.37 -5.55
CA ASP A 180 2.76 -3.45 -4.44
C ASP A 180 1.85 -2.29 -4.89
N PRO A 181 0.67 -2.07 -4.26
CA PRO A 181 -0.19 -0.92 -4.59
C PRO A 181 0.54 0.43 -4.42
N TRP A 182 1.56 0.50 -3.56
CA TRP A 182 2.34 1.71 -3.35
C TRP A 182 3.36 2.00 -4.45
N ARG A 183 3.70 1.02 -5.30
CA ARG A 183 4.68 1.18 -6.40
C ARG A 183 4.34 2.38 -7.29
N PHE A 184 3.05 2.64 -7.52
CA PHE A 184 2.59 3.75 -8.37
C PHE A 184 2.84 5.14 -7.78
N ALA A 185 3.08 5.23 -6.46
CA ALA A 185 3.44 6.47 -5.78
C ALA A 185 4.96 6.69 -5.71
N THR A 186 5.78 5.72 -6.13
CA THR A 186 7.25 5.80 -6.03
C THR A 186 7.91 6.10 -7.37
N VAL A 187 9.24 6.22 -7.37
CA VAL A 187 10.04 6.35 -8.59
C VAL A 187 9.99 5.10 -9.50
N ALA A 188 9.45 3.98 -9.02
CA ALA A 188 9.24 2.76 -9.80
C ALA A 188 7.87 2.73 -10.52
N SER A 189 7.10 3.81 -10.40
CA SER A 189 5.78 3.98 -11.02
C SER A 189 5.85 4.01 -12.55
N ASP A 190 4.92 3.31 -13.18
CA ASP A 190 4.70 3.37 -14.64
C ASP A 190 4.15 4.74 -15.09
N PHE A 191 3.64 5.55 -14.15
CA PHE A 191 3.16 6.91 -14.40
C PHE A 191 4.25 7.99 -14.24
N ARG A 192 5.46 7.60 -13.83
CA ARG A 192 6.59 8.52 -13.71
C ARG A 192 6.96 9.08 -15.09
N PRO A 193 7.08 10.42 -15.25
CA PRO A 193 7.55 11.01 -16.50
C PRO A 193 8.90 10.44 -16.94
N GLY A 194 9.00 10.08 -18.23
CA GLY A 194 10.20 9.55 -18.85
C GLY A 194 10.38 8.04 -18.74
N SER A 195 10.02 7.42 -17.61
CA SER A 195 9.93 5.96 -17.34
C SER A 195 10.09 5.66 -15.84
N PRO A 196 9.72 4.46 -15.36
CA PRO A 196 10.20 3.95 -14.08
C PRO A 196 11.72 4.06 -13.96
N LEU A 197 12.20 4.49 -12.78
CA LEU A 197 13.62 4.65 -12.51
C LEU A 197 14.36 3.31 -12.69
N GLN A 198 15.35 3.33 -13.57
CA GLN A 198 16.24 2.19 -13.79
C GLN A 198 17.33 2.14 -12.71
N SER A 199 17.76 0.93 -12.36
CA SER A 199 18.80 0.74 -11.35
C SER A 199 20.13 1.32 -11.80
N ALA A 200 20.79 2.08 -10.91
CA ALA A 200 22.11 2.67 -11.14
C ALA A 200 22.99 2.52 -9.89
N ALA A 201 24.30 2.74 -10.04
CA ALA A 201 25.24 2.61 -8.92
C ALA A 201 24.99 3.67 -7.83
N GLU A 202 24.51 4.85 -8.21
CA GLU A 202 24.21 5.98 -7.34
C GLU A 202 22.97 5.73 -6.49
N VAL A 203 21.92 5.18 -7.11
CA VAL A 203 20.65 4.82 -6.47
C VAL A 203 20.25 3.42 -6.94
N PRO A 204 20.76 2.37 -6.26
CA PRO A 204 20.36 1.00 -6.56
C PRO A 204 18.85 0.87 -6.39
N THR A 205 18.19 0.44 -7.45
CA THR A 205 16.73 0.31 -7.50
C THR A 205 16.36 -1.11 -7.91
N PHE A 206 15.38 -1.70 -7.23
CA PHE A 206 14.92 -3.06 -7.48
C PHE A 206 13.39 -3.08 -7.55
N VAL A 207 12.87 -3.84 -8.51
CA VAL A 207 11.46 -4.22 -8.57
C VAL A 207 11.42 -5.73 -8.44
N VAL A 208 10.90 -6.23 -7.32
CA VAL A 208 10.80 -7.66 -7.01
C VAL A 208 9.69 -8.27 -7.87
N PRO A 209 10.00 -9.20 -8.79
CA PRO A 209 8.98 -9.88 -9.59
C PRO A 209 8.02 -10.67 -8.70
N GLY A 210 6.72 -10.47 -8.91
CA GLY A 210 5.68 -11.04 -8.05
C GLY A 210 5.59 -10.46 -6.64
N GLY A 211 6.46 -9.51 -6.27
CA GLY A 211 6.55 -8.97 -4.92
C GLY A 211 5.42 -8.01 -4.58
N PHE A 212 5.13 -7.89 -3.30
CA PHE A 212 4.14 -7.00 -2.70
C PHE A 212 4.86 -6.01 -1.77
N HIS A 213 4.10 -5.37 -0.87
CA HIS A 213 4.65 -4.32 -0.01
C HIS A 213 5.73 -4.87 0.92
N GLY A 214 6.97 -4.38 0.74
CA GLY A 214 8.12 -4.78 1.56
C GLY A 214 8.46 -6.28 1.52
N SER A 215 8.20 -6.99 0.41
CA SER A 215 8.45 -8.43 0.35
C SER A 215 9.91 -8.83 0.60
N ASP A 216 10.85 -7.96 0.24
CA ASP A 216 12.29 -8.03 0.50
C ASP A 216 12.65 -7.96 1.99
N HIS A 217 11.78 -7.52 2.88
CA HIS A 217 12.08 -7.38 4.31
C HIS A 217 11.87 -8.65 5.14
N SER A 218 11.29 -9.71 4.57
CA SER A 218 10.89 -10.92 5.31
C SER A 218 11.69 -12.15 4.91
N GLY A 219 12.47 -12.69 5.85
CA GLY A 219 13.20 -13.96 5.68
C GLY A 219 12.33 -15.13 5.26
N ALA A 220 11.06 -15.15 5.68
CA ALA A 220 10.11 -16.18 5.29
C ALA A 220 9.75 -16.11 3.79
N ASN A 221 9.73 -14.91 3.19
CA ASN A 221 9.56 -14.77 1.75
C ASN A 221 10.80 -15.25 0.99
N TRP A 222 12.00 -14.94 1.48
CA TRP A 222 13.25 -15.35 0.83
C TRP A 222 13.39 -16.88 0.82
N ALA A 223 12.94 -17.54 1.89
CA ALA A 223 13.01 -18.99 2.03
C ALA A 223 12.13 -19.74 1.00
N VAL A 224 11.12 -19.08 0.43
CA VAL A 224 10.14 -19.69 -0.48
C VAL A 224 10.22 -19.13 -1.90
N ASN A 225 11.06 -18.13 -2.13
CA ASN A 225 11.26 -17.50 -3.43
C ASN A 225 12.77 -17.27 -3.68
N PRO A 226 13.44 -18.18 -4.42
CA PRO A 226 14.84 -18.05 -4.79
C PRO A 226 15.19 -16.78 -5.59
N GLU A 227 14.27 -16.28 -6.42
CA GLU A 227 14.50 -15.05 -7.20
C GLU A 227 14.55 -13.84 -6.27
N LEU A 228 13.63 -13.75 -5.31
CA LEU A 228 13.68 -12.75 -4.25
C LEU A 228 14.95 -12.89 -3.40
N GLN A 229 15.33 -14.11 -3.02
CA GLN A 229 16.56 -14.35 -2.27
C GLN A 229 17.80 -13.82 -3.01
N ALA A 230 17.85 -13.97 -4.34
CA ALA A 230 18.92 -13.42 -5.16
C ALA A 230 18.95 -11.89 -5.15
N ILE A 231 17.79 -11.22 -5.17
CA ILE A 231 17.69 -9.76 -5.04
C ILE A 231 18.19 -9.31 -3.66
N VAL A 232 17.71 -9.95 -2.58
CA VAL A 232 18.12 -9.63 -1.20
C VAL A 232 19.62 -9.84 -0.99
N ASN A 233 20.23 -10.84 -1.62
CA ASN A 233 21.67 -11.02 -1.58
C ASN A 233 22.42 -9.84 -2.21
N GLN A 234 21.89 -9.25 -3.29
CA GLN A 234 22.46 -8.03 -3.89
C GLN A 234 22.30 -6.82 -2.97
N GLU A 235 21.12 -6.65 -2.37
CA GLU A 235 20.84 -5.61 -1.38
C GLU A 235 21.83 -5.68 -0.20
N VAL A 236 22.00 -6.86 0.38
CA VAL A 236 22.95 -7.10 1.47
C VAL A 236 24.38 -6.80 1.04
N ALA A 237 24.78 -7.16 -0.18
CA ALA A 237 26.11 -6.86 -0.70
C ALA A 237 26.36 -5.34 -0.82
N ILE A 238 25.36 -4.58 -1.28
CA ILE A 238 25.40 -3.12 -1.36
C ILE A 238 25.56 -2.50 0.04
N VAL A 239 24.75 -2.93 1.01
CA VAL A 239 24.83 -2.43 2.39
C VAL A 239 26.18 -2.78 3.01
N LYS A 240 26.69 -4.01 2.82
CA LYS A 240 28.03 -4.41 3.26
C LYS A 240 29.13 -3.51 2.69
N LYS A 241 29.04 -3.16 1.40
CA LYS A 241 29.97 -2.21 0.77
C LYS A 241 29.91 -0.83 1.45
N TRP A 242 28.72 -0.29 1.70
CA TRP A 242 28.55 0.99 2.37
C TRP A 242 29.11 1.00 3.79
N VAL A 243 28.89 -0.06 4.57
CA VAL A 243 29.44 -0.23 5.92
C VAL A 243 30.98 -0.29 5.88
N ALA A 244 31.55 -1.02 4.92
CA ALA A 244 33.00 -1.10 4.76
C ALA A 244 33.64 0.26 4.41
N GLU A 245 33.00 1.04 3.54
CA GLU A 245 33.43 2.41 3.21
C GLU A 245 33.36 3.34 4.42
N PHE A 246 32.26 3.27 5.19
CA PHE A 246 32.10 4.03 6.43
C PHE A 246 33.24 3.72 7.42
N ASN A 247 33.50 2.44 7.66
CA ASN A 247 34.56 2.00 8.56
C ASN A 247 35.96 2.46 8.12
N LYS A 248 36.24 2.42 6.81
CA LYS A 248 37.48 2.99 6.24
C LYS A 248 37.58 4.50 6.49
N GLY A 249 36.48 5.24 6.31
CA GLY A 249 36.39 6.67 6.60
C GLY A 249 36.69 6.99 8.07
N CYS A 250 36.06 6.27 9.00
CA CYS A 250 36.29 6.40 10.44
C CYS A 250 37.76 6.17 10.81
N ARG A 251 38.37 5.08 10.30
CA ARG A 251 39.80 4.79 10.53
C ARG A 251 40.71 5.90 10.01
N ARG A 252 40.43 6.47 8.83
CA ARG A 252 41.22 7.60 8.28
C ARG A 252 41.09 8.86 9.15
N ARG A 253 39.89 9.15 9.68
CA ARG A 253 39.66 10.29 10.57
C ARG A 253 40.42 10.15 11.88
N VAL A 254 40.39 8.97 12.51
CA VAL A 254 41.17 8.67 13.73
C VAL A 254 42.66 8.85 13.48
N LYS A 255 43.21 8.28 12.40
CA LYS A 255 44.62 8.44 12.05
C LYS A 255 45.02 9.91 11.83
N ARG A 256 44.17 10.72 11.18
CA ARG A 256 44.41 12.16 11.01
C ARG A 256 44.40 12.91 12.33
N THR A 257 43.51 12.55 13.26
CA THR A 257 43.45 13.19 14.58
C THR A 257 44.69 12.86 15.40
N ILE A 258 45.09 11.58 15.46
CA ILE A 258 46.31 11.17 16.17
C ILE A 258 47.54 11.85 15.56
N GLY A 259 47.70 11.81 14.23
CA GLY A 259 48.83 12.46 13.56
C GLY A 259 48.90 13.97 13.74
N ARG A 260 47.76 14.67 13.93
CA ARG A 260 47.75 16.10 14.27
C ARG A 260 48.20 16.37 15.71
N ILE A 261 47.83 15.51 16.65
CA ILE A 261 48.28 15.60 18.05
C ILE A 261 49.79 15.37 18.13
N SER A 262 50.32 14.40 17.37
CA SER A 262 51.76 14.09 17.32
C SER A 262 52.65 15.18 16.70
N LEU A 263 52.07 16.09 15.91
CA LEU A 263 52.79 17.21 15.26
C LEU A 263 52.68 18.53 16.06
N SER A 264 51.96 18.52 17.19
CA SER A 264 51.70 19.70 18.02
C SER A 264 52.42 19.64 19.39
N ILE A 265 53.34 18.69 19.57
CA ILE A 265 54.23 18.51 20.73
C ILE A 265 55.66 18.58 20.19
#